data_AF-A0ABD4VUC9-F1
#
_entry.id   AF-A0ABD4VUC9-F1
#
_cell.length_a   1.000
_cell.length_b   1.000
_cell.length_c   1.000
_cell.angle_alpha   90.00
_cell.angle_beta   90.00
_cell.angle_gamma   90.00
#
_symmetry.space_group_name_H-M   'P 1'
#
loop_
_entity.id
_entity.type
_entity.pdbx_description
1 polymer ?
#
loop_
_entity_poly.entity_id
_entity_poly.type
_entity_poly.pdbx_seq_one_letter_code
_entity_poly.pdbx_strand_id
1 'polypeptide(L)'
;MIISNVGCGGCISESEAFLKRNTNDSIFFVFTNISSLKAWRLRMGDKLQQKNVYVDENNDFLFNDERIDSHPVVLQVSNPKKVEWDFGDPGNSFEQTIHIHNEDYSKMISKIFLY
;
A
#
# COMPACT_ATOMS: atom_id res chain seq x y z
N MET A 1 -3.47 0.91 -1.49
CA MET A 1 -2.42 -0.10 -1.69
C MET A 1 -1.84 -0.45 -0.34
N ILE A 2 -1.86 -1.73 0.03
CA ILE A 2 -1.24 -2.26 1.25
C ILE A 2 0.09 -2.90 0.84
N ILE A 3 1.16 -2.56 1.55
CA ILE A 3 2.52 -2.99 1.24
C ILE A 3 3.12 -3.57 2.51
N SER A 4 3.26 -4.89 2.56
CA SER A 4 4.05 -5.52 3.61
C SER A 4 5.52 -5.19 3.41
N ASN A 5 6.21 -4.65 4.42
CA ASN A 5 7.65 -4.34 4.34
C ASN A 5 8.54 -5.57 4.57
N VAL A 6 7.93 -6.75 4.75
CA VAL A 6 8.58 -8.05 4.92
C VAL A 6 7.94 -9.04 3.95
N GLY A 7 8.74 -9.84 3.25
CA GLY A 7 8.23 -10.78 2.24
C GLY A 7 8.94 -10.66 0.90
N CYS A 8 8.19 -10.66 -0.21
CA CYS A 8 8.73 -10.62 -1.57
C CYS A 8 9.59 -9.37 -1.79
N GLY A 9 10.92 -9.51 -1.73
CA GLY A 9 11.85 -8.38 -1.85
C GLY A 9 11.73 -7.60 -3.15
N GLY A 10 11.46 -8.29 -4.27
CA GLY A 10 11.23 -7.63 -5.58
C GLY A 10 9.94 -6.81 -5.59
N CYS A 11 8.85 -7.36 -5.05
CA CYS A 11 7.56 -6.70 -4.97
C CYS A 11 7.59 -5.47 -4.04
N ILE A 12 8.32 -5.59 -2.92
CA ILE A 12 8.56 -4.48 -1.98
C ILE A 12 9.36 -3.36 -2.66
N SER A 13 10.47 -3.71 -3.32
CA SER A 13 11.32 -2.73 -4.01
C SER A 13 10.54 -1.97 -5.08
N GLU A 14 9.71 -2.68 -5.85
CA GLU A 14 8.87 -2.08 -6.88
C GLU A 14 7.77 -1.19 -6.29
N SER A 15 7.18 -1.57 -5.15
CA SER A 15 6.19 -0.75 -4.45
C SER A 15 6.80 0.53 -3.89
N GLU A 16 8.00 0.45 -3.30
CA GLU A 16 8.76 1.61 -2.84
C GLU A 16 9.14 2.54 -4.02
N ALA A 17 9.56 1.96 -5.15
CA ALA A 17 9.86 2.71 -6.38
C ALA A 17 8.61 3.37 -6.96
N PHE A 18 7.48 2.67 -6.95
CA PHE A 18 6.19 3.19 -7.39
C PHE A 18 5.75 4.39 -6.53
N LEU A 19 5.80 4.30 -5.20
CA LEU A 19 5.52 5.45 -4.32
C LEU A 19 6.44 6.65 -4.61
N LYS A 20 7.73 6.39 -4.88
CA LYS A 20 8.69 7.47 -5.16
C LYS A 20 8.37 8.24 -6.44
N ARG A 21 7.96 7.54 -7.51
CA ARG A 21 7.67 8.14 -8.83
C ARG A 21 6.21 8.55 -9.01
N ASN A 22 5.29 7.97 -8.26
CA ASN A 22 3.87 8.29 -8.32
C ASN A 22 3.63 9.74 -7.86
N THR A 23 2.87 10.48 -8.68
CA THR A 23 2.40 11.84 -8.39
C THR A 23 0.90 11.89 -8.12
N ASN A 24 0.20 10.75 -8.21
CA ASN A 24 -1.22 10.67 -7.95
C ASN A 24 -1.50 10.54 -6.46
N ASP A 25 -1.98 11.63 -5.85
CA ASP A 25 -2.34 11.70 -4.44
C ASP A 25 -3.66 10.96 -4.12
N SER A 26 -4.41 10.48 -5.11
CA SER A 26 -5.62 9.67 -4.90
C SER A 26 -5.32 8.23 -4.46
N ILE A 27 -4.07 7.79 -4.61
CA ILE A 27 -3.63 6.46 -4.18
C ILE A 27 -3.13 6.56 -2.74
N PHE A 28 -3.80 5.85 -1.83
CA PHE A 28 -3.38 5.74 -0.44
C PHE A 28 -2.46 4.52 -0.25
N PHE A 29 -1.29 4.73 0.34
CA PHE A 29 -0.28 3.71 0.62
C PHE A 29 -0.28 3.38 2.10
N VAL A 30 -0.47 2.11 2.44
CA VAL A 30 -0.42 1.60 3.81
C VAL A 30 0.72 0.61 3.89
N PHE A 31 1.73 0.89 4.71
CA PHE A 31 2.84 -0.02 4.92
C PHE A 31 2.64 -0.79 6.22
N THR A 32 2.67 -2.12 6.13
CA THR A 32 2.43 -3.05 7.24
C THR A 32 3.66 -3.93 7.45
N ASN A 33 3.69 -4.70 8.55
CA ASN A 33 4.74 -5.67 8.84
C ASN A 33 6.16 -5.06 8.78
N ILE A 34 6.34 -3.92 9.44
CA ILE A 34 7.58 -3.15 9.32
C ILE A 34 8.65 -3.73 10.26
N SER A 35 9.65 -4.39 9.68
CA SER A 35 10.77 -4.96 10.44
C SER A 35 11.68 -3.91 11.08
N SER A 36 11.84 -2.74 10.46
CA SER A 36 12.64 -1.64 10.99
C SER A 36 12.24 -0.27 10.44
N LEU A 37 11.51 0.49 11.26
CA LEU A 37 11.09 1.85 10.92
C LEU A 37 12.28 2.78 10.64
N LYS A 38 13.40 2.62 11.38
CA LYS A 38 14.61 3.43 11.18
C LYS A 38 15.26 3.18 9.83
N ALA A 39 15.47 1.91 9.46
CA ALA A 39 16.06 1.57 8.17
C ALA A 39 15.17 2.04 7.01
N TRP A 40 13.86 1.92 7.17
CA TRP A 40 12.91 2.34 6.16
C TRP A 40 12.81 3.86 6.00
N ARG A 41 12.81 4.62 7.10
CA ARG A 41 12.91 6.10 7.07
C ARG A 41 14.13 6.58 6.29
N LEU A 42 15.28 5.92 6.45
CA LEU A 42 16.49 6.26 5.69
C LEU A 42 16.33 5.99 4.17
N ARG A 43 15.63 4.93 3.78
CA ARG A 43 15.42 4.59 2.36
C ARG A 43 14.36 5.45 1.67
N MET A 44 13.33 5.85 2.41
CA MET A 44 12.15 6.52 1.86
C MET A 44 12.16 8.04 2.05
N GLY A 45 12.87 8.54 3.07
CA GLY A 45 12.98 9.97 3.34
C GLY A 45 11.62 10.66 3.49
N ASP A 46 11.47 11.82 2.88
CA ASP A 46 10.30 12.69 3.01
C ASP A 46 9.02 12.10 2.40
N LYS A 47 9.12 11.04 1.59
CA LYS A 47 7.95 10.34 1.05
C LYS A 47 7.05 9.77 2.14
N LEU A 48 7.61 9.43 3.31
CA LEU A 48 6.84 8.95 4.45
C LEU A 48 5.99 10.02 5.12
N GLN A 49 6.25 11.30 4.85
CA GLN A 49 5.49 12.40 5.42
C GLN A 49 4.34 12.85 4.50
N GLN A 50 4.16 12.20 3.35
CA GLN A 50 3.06 12.51 2.44
C GLN A 50 1.72 12.12 3.06
N LYS A 51 0.68 12.93 2.83
CA LYS A 51 -0.65 12.75 3.42
C LYS A 51 -1.34 11.44 3.01
N ASN A 52 -0.94 10.87 1.88
CA ASN A 52 -1.47 9.63 1.34
C ASN A 52 -0.58 8.41 1.68
N VAL A 53 0.34 8.55 2.64
CA VAL A 53 1.17 7.45 3.15
C VAL A 53 0.86 7.24 4.63
N TYR A 54 0.56 5.99 4.98
CA TYR A 54 0.32 5.55 6.34
C TYR A 54 1.25 4.41 6.71
N VAL A 55 1.71 4.45 7.96
CA VAL A 55 2.67 3.50 8.54
C VAL A 55 1.94 2.77 9.64
N ASP A 56 1.67 1.49 9.42
CA ASP A 56 1.02 0.62 10.39
C ASP A 56 2.06 0.05 11.37
N GLU A 57 2.46 0.86 12.34
CA GLU A 57 3.46 0.47 13.35
C GLU A 57 2.95 -0.61 14.32
N ASN A 58 1.63 -0.72 14.47
CA ASN A 58 0.98 -1.67 15.37
C ASN A 58 0.54 -2.97 14.70
N ASN A 59 0.68 -3.06 13.37
CA ASN A 59 0.18 -4.17 12.56
C ASN A 59 -1.34 -4.39 12.63
N ASP A 60 -2.09 -3.28 12.71
CA ASP A 60 -3.56 -3.28 12.72
C ASP A 60 -4.15 -3.81 11.40
N PHE A 61 -3.34 -3.84 10.32
CA PHE A 61 -3.71 -4.29 8.98
C PHE A 61 -3.02 -5.60 8.54
N LEU A 62 -2.50 -6.41 9.48
CA LEU A 62 -2.08 -7.78 9.18
C LEU A 62 -3.28 -8.71 9.04
N PHE A 63 -3.29 -9.53 7.99
CA PHE A 63 -4.42 -10.40 7.69
C PHE A 63 -4.24 -11.83 8.22
N ASN A 64 -3.04 -12.17 8.71
CA ASN A 64 -2.64 -13.53 9.10
C ASN A 64 -2.85 -14.56 7.97
N ASP A 65 -2.76 -14.09 6.72
CA ASP A 65 -2.76 -14.91 5.51
C ASP A 65 -1.40 -14.70 4.84
N GLU A 66 -0.64 -15.79 4.69
CA GLU A 66 0.74 -15.74 4.19
C GLU A 66 0.85 -15.08 2.81
N ARG A 67 -0.15 -15.22 1.93
CA ARG A 67 -0.12 -14.61 0.60
C ARG A 67 -0.30 -13.10 0.69
N ILE A 68 -1.23 -12.65 1.52
CA ILE A 68 -1.54 -11.23 1.72
C ILE A 68 -0.40 -10.54 2.48
N ASP A 69 0.14 -11.20 3.50
CA ASP A 69 1.15 -10.60 4.37
C ASP A 69 2.57 -10.64 3.77
N SER A 70 2.76 -11.30 2.62
CA SER A 70 4.06 -11.38 1.91
C SER A 70 4.11 -10.64 0.56
N HIS A 71 2.96 -10.23 0.02
CA HIS A 71 2.85 -9.53 -1.26
C HIS A 71 2.14 -8.17 -1.10
N PRO A 72 2.55 -7.14 -1.86
CA PRO A 72 1.78 -5.92 -1.96
C PRO A 72 0.39 -6.20 -2.53
N VAL A 73 -0.64 -5.64 -1.91
CA VAL A 73 -2.04 -5.78 -2.33
C VAL A 73 -2.57 -4.42 -2.80
N VAL A 74 -3.07 -4.39 -4.02
CA VAL A 74 -3.81 -3.26 -4.57
C VAL A 74 -5.28 -3.45 -4.24
N LEU A 75 -5.78 -2.69 -3.27
CA LEU A 75 -7.21 -2.60 -2.98
C LEU A 75 -7.82 -1.46 -3.79
N GLN A 76 -8.77 -1.79 -4.66
CA GLN A 76 -9.61 -0.83 -5.38
C GLN A 76 -10.99 -0.82 -4.74
N VAL A 77 -11.36 0.33 -4.17
CA VAL A 77 -12.58 0.46 -3.39
C VAL A 77 -13.60 1.26 -4.17
N SER A 78 -14.31 0.66 -5.14
CA SER A 78 -15.27 1.40 -5.99
C SER A 78 -16.52 1.92 -5.27
N ASN A 79 -16.87 1.27 -4.17
CA ASN A 79 -17.98 1.65 -3.31
C ASN A 79 -17.68 1.07 -1.92
N PRO A 80 -18.11 1.68 -0.81
CA PRO A 80 -18.00 1.09 0.53
C PRO A 80 -18.53 -0.34 0.68
N LYS A 81 -19.35 -0.80 -0.25
CA LYS A 81 -19.89 -2.17 -0.26
C LYS A 81 -19.18 -3.13 -1.22
N LYS A 82 -18.24 -2.64 -2.05
CA LYS A 82 -17.55 -3.44 -3.06
C LYS A 82 -16.06 -3.09 -3.07
N VAL A 83 -15.26 -4.03 -2.58
CA VAL A 83 -13.80 -3.97 -2.60
C VAL A 83 -13.31 -5.02 -3.60
N GLU A 84 -12.55 -4.57 -4.59
CA GLU A 84 -11.79 -5.44 -5.47
C GLU A 84 -10.32 -5.39 -5.04
N TRP A 85 -9.61 -6.50 -5.19
CA TRP A 85 -8.27 -6.67 -4.68
C TRP A 85 -7.44 -7.45 -5.69
N ASP A 86 -6.22 -7.01 -5.89
CA ASP A 86 -5.25 -7.63 -6.78
C ASP A 86 -3.87 -7.65 -6.12
N PHE A 87 -3.03 -8.60 -6.53
CA PHE A 87 -1.68 -8.76 -5.98
C PHE A 87 -0.64 -8.16 -6.90
N GLY A 88 0.37 -7.53 -6.30
CA GLY A 88 1.57 -7.12 -7.03
C GLY A 88 2.45 -8.33 -7.34
N ASP A 89 2.40 -8.80 -8.58
CA ASP A 89 3.28 -9.86 -9.06
C ASP A 89 4.70 -9.32 -9.38
N PRO A 90 5.75 -10.11 -9.11
CA PRO A 90 7.12 -9.71 -9.45
C PRO A 90 7.30 -9.54 -10.97
N GLY A 91 7.85 -8.39 -11.37
CA GLY A 91 8.12 -8.07 -12.78
C GLY A 91 7.02 -7.26 -13.48
N ASN A 92 5.87 -7.07 -12.83
CA ASN A 92 4.80 -6.20 -13.33
C ASN A 92 4.87 -4.82 -12.67
N SER A 93 4.55 -3.76 -13.44
CA SER A 93 4.52 -2.40 -12.89
C SER A 93 3.13 -2.09 -12.31
N PHE A 94 3.08 -1.50 -11.12
CA PHE A 94 1.81 -1.17 -10.44
C PHE A 94 0.94 -0.20 -11.22
N GLU A 95 1.52 0.63 -12.10
CA GLU A 95 0.78 1.48 -13.03
C GLU A 95 -0.20 0.67 -13.88
N GLN A 96 0.21 -0.52 -14.36
CA GLN A 96 -0.65 -1.37 -15.20
C GLN A 96 -1.82 -1.96 -14.39
N THR A 97 -1.58 -2.29 -13.11
CA THR A 97 -2.59 -2.82 -12.19
C THR A 97 -3.61 -1.76 -11.76
N ILE A 98 -3.17 -0.49 -11.60
CA ILE A 98 -4.00 0.59 -11.06
C ILE A 98 -4.86 1.26 -12.15
N HIS A 99 -4.44 1.23 -13.42
CA HIS A 99 -5.20 1.82 -14.54
C HIS A 99 -6.54 1.12 -14.85
N ILE A 100 -6.91 0.06 -14.13
CA ILE A 100 -8.11 -0.71 -14.44
C ILE A 100 -9.41 -0.02 -13.97
N HIS A 101 -9.45 0.73 -12.85
CA HIS A 101 -10.68 1.46 -12.45
C HIS A 101 -10.41 2.74 -11.64
N ASN A 102 -10.50 3.89 -12.29
CA ASN A 102 -10.40 5.23 -11.69
C ASN A 102 -11.79 5.82 -11.42
N GLU A 103 -12.26 5.83 -10.17
CA GLU A 103 -13.19 6.86 -9.64
C GLU A 103 -12.84 7.16 -8.16
N ASP A 104 -13.31 8.28 -7.62
CA ASP A 104 -12.71 9.08 -6.54
C ASP A 104 -13.21 8.72 -5.12
N TYR A 105 -12.32 8.48 -4.14
CA TYR A 105 -12.65 7.88 -2.81
C TYR A 105 -12.32 8.73 -1.57
N SER A 106 -12.25 10.04 -1.72
CA SER A 106 -11.91 10.99 -0.64
C SER A 106 -12.80 10.95 0.62
N LYS A 107 -13.88 10.16 0.67
CA LYS A 107 -14.83 10.12 1.80
C LYS A 107 -14.82 8.83 2.65
N MET A 108 -13.97 7.84 2.36
CA MET A 108 -14.06 6.51 3.01
C MET A 108 -12.97 6.18 4.03
N ILE A 109 -11.97 7.05 4.23
CA ILE A 109 -10.91 6.86 5.24
C ILE A 109 -11.48 6.83 6.68
N SER A 110 -12.74 7.25 6.88
CA SER A 110 -13.38 7.35 8.20
C SER A 110 -13.78 6.03 8.88
N LYS A 111 -13.68 4.86 8.21
CA LYS A 111 -14.02 3.55 8.83
C LYS A 111 -12.83 2.61 9.05
N ILE A 112 -11.67 2.94 8.50
CA ILE A 112 -10.43 2.20 8.71
C ILE A 112 -9.63 2.77 9.91
N PHE A 113 -9.94 3.99 10.35
CA PHE A 113 -9.27 4.71 11.46
C PHE A 113 -10.18 4.97 12.69
N LEU A 114 -11.21 4.15 12.90
CA LEU A 114 -12.03 4.23 14.11
C LEU A 114 -12.07 2.89 14.83
N TYR A 115 -10.90 2.39 15.23
CA TYR A 115 -10.67 1.68 16.50
C TYR A 115 -9.22 1.93 16.93
#